data_AF-A0A1E7N6L5-F1
#
_entry.id   AF-A0A1E7N6L5-F1
#
_cell.length_a   1.000
_cell.length_b   1.000
_cell.length_c   1.000
_cell.angle_alpha   90.00
_cell.angle_beta   90.00
_cell.angle_gamma   90.00
#
_symmetry.space_group_name_H-M   'P 1'
#
loop_
_entity.id
_entity.type
_entity.pdbx_description
1 polymer ?
#
loop_
_entity_poly.entity_id
_entity_poly.type
_entity_poly.pdbx_seq_one_letter_code
_entity_poly.pdbx_strand_id
1 'polypeptide(L)'
;MPVDTSPETQQDRQQSLATAAARNLATTTKSAPQMQEITSRWLLKVLPWVEAHGGAYRVNRRLTYTVGNGVVEFIKTGSQVRVIPAELGELALLRGYEDDEVLTALADRCQQRDFGPGEVLTTQGEAADRIFLIAHGKINKFGTGKYGDETVVGVAGDGDRFGDDSLLNPDAVWEYTAKTATAGVALTLSRDDFARIRDNAPSLQEHLASFLALPLQAQNERGEAEIAMSAGHHGEYELPGAFVDYELKPREYELSVAQTILKVHTRVADLYNEPMNQIEHQLRLTIEALRERQEHEMINNPEFGLLNNADFDQRIQTQSGPPTPDDLDELLNRRRDPDYLLAHPRTIAAIGREFNARGIYPHHVDLGGQQVPAWRGVPILPCSKIPITKENTSSILVIRTGEDNQGVIGLHQTGLPDEYQPSLSVRFMGIDEKAIISYLVSAYYSCAILVPDAVGVLENVEIAHRRH
;
A
#
# COMPACT_ATOMS: atom_id res chain seq x y z
N MET A 1 16.15 -54.22 -68.09
CA MET A 1 17.12 -53.48 -67.26
C MET A 1 16.65 -52.03 -67.22
N PRO A 2 16.09 -51.54 -66.12
CA PRO A 2 15.70 -50.14 -65.98
C PRO A 2 16.94 -49.31 -65.65
N VAL A 3 17.07 -48.12 -66.25
CA VAL A 3 17.97 -47.08 -65.75
C VAL A 3 17.10 -45.90 -65.36
N ASP A 4 17.25 -45.58 -64.10
CA ASP A 4 16.61 -44.54 -63.32
C ASP A 4 17.21 -43.15 -63.63
N THR A 5 16.43 -42.11 -63.30
CA THR A 5 16.79 -40.72 -62.93
C THR A 5 16.36 -39.56 -63.85
N SER A 6 15.30 -38.89 -63.37
CA SER A 6 14.97 -37.45 -63.48
C SER A 6 16.08 -36.54 -62.88
N PRO A 7 15.96 -35.20 -62.89
CA PRO A 7 15.53 -34.27 -63.93
C PRO A 7 16.58 -33.15 -64.18
N GLU A 8 16.69 -32.63 -65.40
CA GLU A 8 17.41 -31.37 -65.65
C GLU A 8 16.61 -30.18 -65.07
N THR A 9 17.10 -29.62 -63.96
CA THR A 9 16.64 -28.30 -63.48
C THR A 9 17.64 -27.27 -64.00
N GLN A 10 17.20 -26.41 -64.92
CA GLN A 10 17.96 -25.25 -65.38
C GLN A 10 18.42 -24.40 -64.19
N GLN A 11 19.71 -24.45 -63.87
CA GLN A 11 20.35 -23.49 -62.98
C GLN A 11 20.52 -22.16 -63.72
N ASP A 12 19.78 -21.15 -63.29
CA ASP A 12 20.03 -19.75 -63.63
C ASP A 12 21.52 -19.42 -63.41
N ARG A 13 22.20 -18.99 -64.48
CA ARG A 13 23.58 -18.49 -64.41
C ARG A 13 23.59 -17.19 -63.60
N GLN A 14 23.81 -17.27 -62.29
CA GLN A 14 24.05 -16.10 -61.44
C GLN A 14 25.30 -15.34 -61.94
N GLN A 15 25.08 -14.09 -62.38
CA GLN A 15 26.12 -13.19 -62.91
C GLN A 15 26.81 -12.33 -61.83
N SER A 16 26.44 -12.48 -60.57
CA SER A 16 26.97 -11.70 -59.44
C SER A 16 27.03 -12.54 -58.17
N LEU A 17 27.90 -12.16 -57.23
CA LEU A 17 28.00 -12.78 -55.90
C LEU A 17 26.63 -12.72 -55.20
N ALA A 18 26.14 -13.86 -54.72
CA ALA A 18 24.89 -13.91 -53.96
C ALA A 18 25.01 -13.08 -52.66
N THR A 19 23.94 -12.36 -52.30
CA THR A 19 23.90 -11.50 -51.09
C THR A 19 24.26 -12.27 -49.81
N ALA A 20 23.92 -13.55 -49.72
CA ALA A 20 24.32 -14.43 -48.61
C ALA A 20 25.85 -14.65 -48.53
N ALA A 21 26.53 -14.78 -49.67
CA ALA A 21 27.98 -14.91 -49.73
C ALA A 21 28.68 -13.56 -49.45
N ALA A 22 28.11 -12.46 -49.93
CA ALA A 22 28.59 -11.11 -49.59
C ALA A 22 28.45 -10.80 -48.09
N ARG A 23 27.39 -11.32 -47.44
CA ARG A 23 27.14 -11.15 -45.99
C ARG A 23 28.21 -11.81 -45.11
N ASN A 24 28.88 -12.87 -45.58
CA ASN A 24 29.98 -13.50 -44.82
C ASN A 24 31.20 -12.58 -44.69
N LEU A 25 31.38 -11.64 -45.61
CA LEU A 25 32.48 -10.67 -45.61
C LEU A 25 32.03 -9.27 -45.17
N ALA A 26 30.72 -9.01 -45.07
CA ALA A 26 30.17 -7.73 -44.65
C ALA A 26 30.11 -7.62 -43.11
N THR A 27 30.52 -6.48 -42.57
CA THR A 27 30.32 -6.17 -41.15
C THR A 27 28.82 -5.92 -40.89
N THR A 28 28.22 -6.72 -40.02
CA THR A 28 26.84 -6.48 -39.56
C THR A 28 26.87 -5.49 -38.42
N THR A 29 26.25 -4.31 -38.60
CA THR A 29 25.99 -3.38 -37.50
C THR A 29 25.04 -4.03 -36.50
N LYS A 30 25.46 -4.15 -35.25
CA LYS A 30 24.69 -4.76 -34.17
C LYS A 30 24.11 -3.65 -33.28
N SER A 31 22.84 -3.78 -32.89
CA SER A 31 22.29 -2.96 -31.80
C SER A 31 22.81 -3.50 -30.46
N ALA A 32 22.81 -2.65 -29.42
CA ALA A 32 23.02 -3.13 -28.07
C ALA A 32 21.90 -4.13 -27.69
N PRO A 33 22.14 -5.05 -26.74
CA PRO A 33 21.12 -5.95 -26.23
C PRO A 33 19.86 -5.19 -25.76
N GLN A 34 18.68 -5.66 -26.17
CA GLN A 34 17.38 -5.08 -25.80
C GLN A 34 16.68 -6.00 -24.78
N MET A 35 15.92 -5.42 -23.84
CA MET A 35 15.22 -6.16 -22.79
C MET A 35 13.76 -5.70 -22.74
N GLN A 36 12.82 -6.64 -22.77
CA GLN A 36 11.38 -6.36 -22.79
C GLN A 36 10.84 -5.89 -21.44
N GLU A 37 11.48 -6.27 -20.34
CA GLU A 37 11.04 -5.95 -18.98
C GLU A 37 11.28 -4.50 -18.56
N ILE A 38 12.01 -3.71 -19.36
CA ILE A 38 12.30 -2.31 -19.04
C ILE A 38 11.02 -1.48 -19.20
N THR A 39 10.64 -0.80 -18.12
CA THR A 39 9.49 0.10 -18.06
C THR A 39 9.96 1.55 -17.96
N SER A 40 9.01 2.49 -18.06
CA SER A 40 9.30 3.91 -17.91
C SER A 40 9.82 4.29 -16.52
N ARG A 41 9.58 3.46 -15.50
CA ARG A 41 9.96 3.66 -14.09
C ARG A 41 9.66 5.05 -13.56
N TRP A 42 8.43 5.50 -13.76
CA TRP A 42 8.03 6.88 -13.43
C TRP A 42 8.24 7.19 -11.96
N LEU A 43 7.96 6.25 -11.05
CA LEU A 43 8.13 6.49 -9.61
C LEU A 43 9.58 6.88 -9.27
N LEU A 44 10.57 6.14 -9.79
CA LEU A 44 11.98 6.41 -9.53
C LEU A 44 12.46 7.75 -10.12
N LYS A 45 11.79 8.24 -11.17
CA LYS A 45 12.10 9.50 -11.85
C LYS A 45 11.49 10.72 -11.17
N VAL A 46 10.29 10.58 -10.59
CA VAL A 46 9.55 11.70 -10.00
C VAL A 46 9.79 11.85 -8.50
N LEU A 47 10.23 10.80 -7.82
CA LEU A 47 10.53 10.88 -6.40
C LEU A 47 11.82 11.67 -6.14
N PRO A 48 11.78 12.67 -5.24
CA PRO A 48 12.98 13.29 -4.72
C PRO A 48 13.70 12.32 -3.78
N TRP A 49 15.03 12.27 -3.92
CA TRP A 49 15.89 11.34 -3.19
C TRP A 49 16.63 12.06 -2.06
N VAL A 50 16.54 11.52 -0.84
CA VAL A 50 17.16 12.06 0.38
C VAL A 50 18.19 11.08 0.93
N GLU A 51 19.34 11.61 1.35
CA GLU A 51 20.44 10.82 1.89
C GLU A 51 20.16 10.33 3.31
N ALA A 52 20.20 9.02 3.52
CA ALA A 52 20.02 8.39 4.84
C ALA A 52 21.39 8.07 5.47
N HIS A 53 22.13 9.11 5.89
CA HIS A 53 23.46 8.98 6.49
C HIS A 53 23.44 8.09 7.75
N GLY A 54 23.76 6.82 7.60
CA GLY A 54 23.71 5.81 8.68
C GLY A 54 22.83 4.60 8.37
N GLY A 55 22.21 4.54 7.18
CA GLY A 55 21.42 3.40 6.74
C GLY A 55 19.97 3.40 7.23
N ALA A 56 19.54 4.41 7.99
CA ALA A 56 18.17 4.59 8.44
C ALA A 56 17.75 6.07 8.41
N TYR A 57 16.46 6.31 8.23
CA TYR A 57 15.84 7.64 8.25
C TYR A 57 14.64 7.64 9.20
N ARG A 58 14.64 8.54 10.20
CA ARG A 58 13.58 8.60 11.21
C ARG A 58 12.59 9.71 10.88
N VAL A 59 11.30 9.38 10.83
CA VAL A 59 10.23 10.36 10.64
C VAL A 59 9.65 10.72 12.00
N ASN A 60 9.79 11.99 12.39
CA ASN A 60 9.18 12.50 13.62
C ASN A 60 7.86 13.21 13.28
N ARG A 61 6.76 12.76 13.89
CA ARG A 61 5.44 13.35 13.68
C ARG A 61 4.90 13.96 14.96
N ARG A 62 3.97 14.89 14.77
CA ARG A 62 3.12 15.37 15.86
C ARG A 62 2.07 14.31 16.17
N LEU A 63 1.75 14.16 17.45
CA LEU A 63 0.62 13.34 17.88
C LEU A 63 -0.69 14.09 17.59
N THR A 64 -1.54 13.55 16.74
CA THR A 64 -2.88 14.07 16.45
C THR A 64 -3.83 12.88 16.38
N TYR A 65 -4.64 12.70 17.42
CA TYR A 65 -5.81 11.83 17.45
C TYR A 65 -6.97 12.61 18.08
N THR A 66 -8.21 12.31 17.67
CA THR A 66 -9.39 13.05 18.14
C THR A 66 -10.30 12.16 18.95
N VAL A 67 -10.10 12.13 20.27
CA VAL A 67 -11.00 11.40 21.19
C VAL A 67 -12.38 12.08 21.23
N GLY A 68 -13.44 11.29 21.22
CA GLY A 68 -14.83 11.69 21.44
C GLY A 68 -15.71 11.70 20.19
N ASN A 69 -15.23 11.19 19.05
CA ASN A 69 -15.96 11.21 17.77
C ASN A 69 -16.76 9.90 17.49
N GLY A 70 -16.64 8.88 18.33
CA GLY A 70 -17.31 7.58 18.17
C GLY A 70 -16.57 6.57 17.30
N VAL A 71 -15.38 6.91 16.79
CA VAL A 71 -14.60 6.13 15.80
C VAL A 71 -13.24 5.81 16.41
N VAL A 72 -12.81 4.54 16.33
CA VAL A 72 -11.53 4.12 16.89
C VAL A 72 -10.41 4.39 15.88
N GLU A 73 -9.41 5.19 16.25
CA GLU A 73 -8.23 5.40 15.40
C GLU A 73 -7.09 4.39 15.68
N PHE A 74 -6.27 4.12 14.65
CA PHE A 74 -5.21 3.11 14.67
C PHE A 74 -3.88 3.67 14.17
N ILE A 75 -2.77 3.21 14.76
CA ILE A 75 -1.42 3.46 14.26
C ILE A 75 -0.97 2.26 13.43
N LYS A 76 -0.41 2.56 12.25
CA LYS A 76 0.16 1.57 11.34
C LYS A 76 1.66 1.75 11.17
N THR A 77 2.41 0.70 11.49
CA THR A 77 3.86 0.64 11.31
C THR A 77 4.21 -0.57 10.44
N GLY A 78 4.48 -0.31 9.15
CA GLY A 78 4.68 -1.39 8.19
C GLY A 78 3.40 -2.20 7.98
N SER A 79 3.49 -3.51 8.22
CA SER A 79 2.35 -4.44 8.22
C SER A 79 1.63 -4.56 9.57
N GLN A 80 2.18 -4.00 10.65
CA GLN A 80 1.59 -4.09 11.98
C GLN A 80 0.62 -2.93 12.23
N VAL A 81 -0.59 -3.27 12.68
CA VAL A 81 -1.64 -2.34 13.07
C VAL A 81 -1.84 -2.43 14.59
N ARG A 82 -1.96 -1.29 15.25
CA ARG A 82 -2.23 -1.19 16.69
C ARG A 82 -3.28 -0.12 16.94
N VAL A 83 -4.18 -0.34 17.88
CA VAL A 83 -5.11 0.69 18.34
C VAL A 83 -4.34 1.70 19.19
N ILE A 84 -4.68 2.99 19.08
CA ILE A 84 -4.14 4.01 19.96
C ILE A 84 -4.74 3.78 21.35
N PRO A 85 -3.95 3.70 22.44
CA PRO A 85 -4.48 3.42 23.77
C PRO A 85 -5.64 4.31 24.20
N ALA A 86 -5.55 5.63 23.96
CA ALA A 86 -6.59 6.60 24.30
C ALA A 86 -7.92 6.35 23.53
N GLU A 87 -7.84 5.83 22.31
CA GLU A 87 -9.01 5.58 21.43
C GLU A 87 -9.83 4.37 21.88
N LEU A 88 -9.29 3.51 22.77
CA LEU A 88 -10.09 2.50 23.43
C LEU A 88 -11.19 3.14 24.31
N GLY A 89 -11.04 4.40 24.72
CA GLY A 89 -12.08 5.18 25.39
C GLY A 89 -13.34 5.40 24.53
N GLU A 90 -13.27 5.18 23.22
CA GLU A 90 -14.47 5.21 22.38
C GLU A 90 -15.41 4.04 22.71
N LEU A 91 -14.88 2.91 23.20
CA LEU A 91 -15.66 1.75 23.64
C LEU A 91 -16.61 2.17 24.75
N ALA A 92 -17.89 1.78 24.65
CA ALA A 92 -18.88 2.17 25.66
C ALA A 92 -18.44 1.77 27.07
N LEU A 93 -17.84 0.58 27.20
CA LEU A 93 -17.31 0.03 28.45
C LEU A 93 -16.06 0.73 29.02
N LEU A 94 -15.37 1.56 28.24
CA LEU A 94 -14.15 2.29 28.64
C LEU A 94 -14.33 3.81 28.52
N ARG A 95 -15.54 4.28 28.24
CA ARG A 95 -15.80 5.69 27.99
C ARG A 95 -15.51 6.52 29.24
N GLY A 96 -14.60 7.49 29.10
CA GLY A 96 -14.16 8.34 30.20
C GLY A 96 -13.21 7.65 31.18
N TYR A 97 -12.58 6.53 30.78
CA TYR A 97 -11.48 5.92 31.52
C TYR A 97 -10.15 6.57 31.11
N GLU A 98 -9.38 7.07 32.09
CA GLU A 98 -8.19 7.93 31.85
C GLU A 98 -6.87 7.27 32.30
N ASP A 99 -6.89 5.98 32.70
CA ASP A 99 -5.68 5.27 33.14
C ASP A 99 -4.87 4.77 31.92
N ASP A 100 -3.94 5.61 31.46
CA ASP A 100 -3.11 5.37 30.28
C ASP A 100 -2.30 4.06 30.33
N GLU A 101 -1.83 3.64 31.52
CA GLU A 101 -1.05 2.41 31.66
C GLU A 101 -1.92 1.18 31.36
N VAL A 102 -3.15 1.18 31.86
CA VAL A 102 -4.11 0.09 31.65
C VAL A 102 -4.64 0.10 30.22
N LEU A 103 -4.96 1.28 29.67
CA LEU A 103 -5.34 1.42 28.26
C LEU A 103 -4.24 0.92 27.32
N THR A 104 -2.97 1.23 27.64
CA THR A 104 -1.83 0.72 26.87
C THR A 104 -1.73 -0.80 26.98
N ALA A 105 -1.93 -1.37 28.16
CA ALA A 105 -1.93 -2.82 28.35
C ALA A 105 -3.06 -3.53 27.58
N LEU A 106 -4.24 -2.92 27.48
CA LEU A 106 -5.36 -3.43 26.66
C LEU A 106 -5.04 -3.34 25.16
N ALA A 107 -4.50 -2.20 24.69
CA ALA A 107 -4.10 -2.00 23.32
C ALA A 107 -3.01 -3.01 22.89
N ASP A 108 -2.06 -3.31 23.78
CA ASP A 108 -1.00 -4.28 23.58
C ASP A 108 -1.52 -5.73 23.46
N ARG A 109 -2.71 -6.03 24.00
CA ARG A 109 -3.37 -7.35 23.92
C ARG A 109 -4.28 -7.51 22.71
N CYS A 110 -4.55 -6.43 21.98
CA CYS A 110 -5.29 -6.49 20.73
C CYS A 110 -4.47 -7.23 19.67
N GLN A 111 -5.03 -8.32 19.12
CA GLN A 111 -4.37 -9.15 18.11
C GLN A 111 -4.87 -8.77 16.71
N GLN A 112 -3.92 -8.48 15.81
CA GLN A 112 -4.22 -8.23 14.41
C GLN A 112 -4.75 -9.48 13.71
N ARG A 113 -5.81 -9.31 12.92
CA ARG A 113 -6.41 -10.31 12.05
C ARG A 113 -6.66 -9.71 10.67
N ASP A 114 -5.91 -10.16 9.68
CA ASP A 114 -6.17 -9.86 8.28
C ASP A 114 -7.32 -10.74 7.75
N PHE A 115 -8.15 -10.21 6.86
CA PHE A 115 -9.27 -10.95 6.26
C PHE A 115 -9.40 -10.69 4.76
N GLY A 116 -9.89 -11.70 4.02
CA GLY A 116 -10.18 -11.61 2.58
C GLY A 116 -11.65 -11.25 2.31
N PRO A 117 -12.01 -10.86 1.08
CA PRO A 117 -13.40 -10.59 0.72
C PRO A 117 -14.25 -11.87 0.71
N GLY A 118 -15.46 -11.81 1.26
CA GLY A 118 -16.41 -12.91 1.34
C GLY A 118 -16.18 -13.89 2.51
N GLU A 119 -15.17 -13.65 3.35
CA GLU A 119 -14.90 -14.39 4.57
C GLU A 119 -15.97 -14.11 5.63
N VAL A 120 -16.38 -15.16 6.36
CA VAL A 120 -17.30 -15.04 7.50
C VAL A 120 -16.47 -14.93 8.77
N LEU A 121 -16.52 -13.76 9.42
CA LEU A 121 -15.77 -13.49 10.65
C LEU A 121 -16.49 -14.06 11.88
N THR A 122 -17.82 -14.02 11.88
CA THR A 122 -18.68 -14.53 12.94
C THR A 122 -19.95 -15.12 12.35
N THR A 123 -20.52 -16.13 13.01
CA THR A 123 -21.79 -16.75 12.61
C THR A 123 -22.85 -16.46 13.66
N GLN A 124 -24.04 -16.05 13.21
CA GLN A 124 -25.17 -15.83 14.10
C GLN A 124 -25.46 -17.06 14.98
N GLY A 125 -25.63 -16.85 16.28
CA GLY A 125 -25.94 -17.88 17.28
C GLY A 125 -24.73 -18.62 17.84
N GLU A 126 -23.52 -18.42 17.30
CA GLU A 126 -22.29 -18.92 17.91
C GLU A 126 -21.91 -18.09 19.14
N ALA A 127 -21.14 -18.69 20.06
CA ALA A 127 -20.63 -17.98 21.23
C ALA A 127 -19.75 -16.80 20.80
N ALA A 128 -20.06 -15.62 21.33
CA ALA A 128 -19.25 -14.42 21.13
C ALA A 128 -18.27 -14.30 22.29
N ASP A 129 -16.97 -14.31 22.02
CA ASP A 129 -15.89 -14.33 23.02
C ASP A 129 -14.87 -13.20 22.81
N ARG A 130 -15.11 -12.29 21.86
CA ARG A 130 -14.15 -11.24 21.47
C ARG A 130 -14.86 -10.06 20.83
N ILE A 131 -14.25 -8.89 20.94
CA ILE A 131 -14.62 -7.70 20.15
C ILE A 131 -13.75 -7.62 18.89
N PHE A 132 -14.31 -7.06 17.82
CA PHE A 132 -13.59 -6.68 16.61
C PHE A 132 -13.56 -5.15 16.49
N LEU A 133 -12.36 -4.58 16.34
CA LEU A 133 -12.12 -3.18 16.00
C LEU A 133 -11.64 -3.14 14.54
N ILE A 134 -12.36 -2.45 13.67
CA ILE A 134 -12.10 -2.50 12.22
C ILE A 134 -11.11 -1.42 11.87
N ALA A 135 -9.85 -1.79 11.68
CA ALA A 135 -8.83 -0.85 11.25
C ALA A 135 -8.98 -0.47 9.78
N HIS A 136 -9.39 -1.44 8.95
CA HIS A 136 -9.64 -1.21 7.54
C HIS A 136 -10.50 -2.29 6.93
N GLY A 137 -11.36 -1.90 5.99
CA GLY A 137 -12.20 -2.78 5.19
C GLY A 137 -13.67 -2.68 5.57
N LYS A 138 -14.51 -3.27 4.73
CA LYS A 138 -15.96 -3.21 4.86
C LYS A 138 -16.54 -4.56 5.23
N ILE A 139 -17.41 -4.60 6.24
CA ILE A 139 -18.05 -5.79 6.75
C ILE A 139 -19.57 -5.59 6.76
N ASN A 140 -20.29 -6.53 6.14
CA ASN A 140 -21.74 -6.55 6.17
C ASN A 140 -22.20 -7.49 7.29
N LYS A 141 -23.12 -7.01 8.11
CA LYS A 141 -23.79 -7.77 9.17
C LYS A 141 -25.09 -8.31 8.60
N PHE A 142 -25.23 -9.62 8.53
CA PHE A 142 -26.41 -10.31 8.02
C PHE A 142 -27.25 -10.84 9.18
N GLY A 143 -28.55 -10.56 9.12
CA GLY A 143 -29.51 -11.04 10.11
C GLY A 143 -30.85 -11.37 9.45
N THR A 144 -31.75 -11.94 10.23
CA THR A 144 -33.06 -12.35 9.76
C THR A 144 -33.98 -11.15 9.60
N GLY A 145 -34.42 -10.87 8.36
CA GLY A 145 -35.37 -9.81 8.06
C GLY A 145 -36.79 -10.14 8.56
N LYS A 146 -37.70 -9.16 8.49
CA LYS A 146 -39.11 -9.28 8.96
C LYS A 146 -39.92 -10.43 8.34
N TYR A 147 -39.44 -11.02 7.25
CA TYR A 147 -40.10 -12.10 6.51
C TYR A 147 -39.31 -13.42 6.52
N GLY A 148 -38.24 -13.52 7.32
CA GLY A 148 -37.43 -14.74 7.44
C GLY A 148 -36.26 -14.85 6.47
N ASP A 149 -36.13 -13.93 5.50
CA ASP A 149 -35.01 -13.88 4.57
C ASP A 149 -33.75 -13.26 5.20
N GLU A 150 -32.57 -13.72 4.78
CA GLU A 150 -31.28 -13.15 5.21
C GLU A 150 -31.09 -11.76 4.56
N THR A 151 -30.96 -10.73 5.39
CA THR A 151 -30.84 -9.33 4.94
C THR A 151 -29.67 -8.63 5.63
N VAL A 152 -29.09 -7.63 4.97
CA VAL A 152 -28.05 -6.79 5.58
C VAL A 152 -28.71 -5.91 6.63
N VAL A 153 -28.43 -6.18 7.90
CA VAL A 153 -28.96 -5.45 9.06
C VAL A 153 -28.02 -4.32 9.51
N GLY A 154 -26.78 -4.31 9.05
CA GLY A 154 -25.82 -3.25 9.31
C GLY A 154 -24.54 -3.40 8.49
N VAL A 155 -23.73 -2.35 8.48
CA VAL A 155 -22.41 -2.32 7.86
C VAL A 155 -21.44 -1.76 8.90
N ALA A 156 -20.25 -2.35 8.99
CA ALA A 156 -19.12 -1.80 9.75
C ALA A 156 -17.98 -1.50 8.76
N GLY A 157 -17.45 -0.29 8.81
CA GLY A 157 -16.31 0.16 8.02
C GLY A 157 -15.12 0.54 8.90
N ASP A 158 -14.18 1.25 8.31
CA ASP A 158 -12.97 1.73 8.97
C ASP A 158 -13.31 2.56 10.22
N GLY A 159 -12.69 2.21 11.35
CA GLY A 159 -12.91 2.83 12.66
C GLY A 159 -14.15 2.35 13.42
N ASP A 160 -15.03 1.55 12.78
CA ASP A 160 -16.16 0.92 13.46
C ASP A 160 -15.71 -0.28 14.30
N ARG A 161 -16.65 -0.80 15.09
CA ARG A 161 -16.46 -1.99 15.93
C ARG A 161 -17.70 -2.84 16.06
N PHE A 162 -17.52 -4.05 16.56
CA PHE A 162 -18.63 -4.89 16.97
C PHE A 162 -18.26 -5.98 17.97
N GLY A 163 -19.26 -6.43 18.74
CA GLY A 163 -19.09 -7.47 19.74
C GLY A 163 -18.75 -6.93 21.13
N ASP A 164 -19.03 -5.64 21.40
CA ASP A 164 -18.73 -4.99 22.68
C ASP A 164 -19.29 -5.78 23.89
N ASP A 165 -20.52 -6.29 23.77
CA ASP A 165 -21.21 -7.04 24.83
C ASP A 165 -20.52 -8.38 25.17
N SER A 166 -19.70 -8.91 24.24
CA SER A 166 -19.02 -10.19 24.43
C SER A 166 -17.93 -10.14 25.49
N LEU A 167 -17.37 -8.96 25.82
CA LEU A 167 -16.28 -8.85 26.78
C LEU A 167 -16.72 -9.02 28.24
N LEU A 168 -17.97 -8.66 28.56
CA LEU A 168 -18.50 -8.70 29.93
C LEU A 168 -19.49 -9.84 30.15
N ASN A 169 -20.22 -10.26 29.12
CA ASN A 169 -21.26 -11.29 29.25
C ASN A 169 -20.73 -12.68 28.85
N PRO A 170 -20.57 -13.63 29.79
CA PRO A 170 -20.06 -14.97 29.48
C PRO A 170 -20.92 -15.77 28.50
N ASP A 171 -22.22 -15.50 28.49
CA ASP A 171 -23.23 -16.19 27.67
C ASP A 171 -23.57 -15.44 26.38
N ALA A 172 -22.78 -14.42 26.01
CA ALA A 172 -22.99 -13.66 24.79
C ALA A 172 -22.91 -14.57 23.55
N VAL A 173 -23.85 -14.36 22.62
CA VAL A 173 -23.86 -14.99 21.29
C VAL A 173 -23.86 -13.92 20.22
N TRP A 174 -23.33 -14.25 19.04
CA TRP A 174 -23.38 -13.36 17.89
C TRP A 174 -24.82 -13.17 17.40
N GLU A 175 -25.32 -11.94 17.42
CA GLU A 175 -26.69 -11.63 16.99
C GLU A 175 -26.88 -11.66 15.47
N TYR A 176 -25.77 -11.62 14.73
CA TYR A 176 -25.72 -11.58 13.27
C TYR A 176 -24.47 -12.31 12.75
N THR A 177 -24.52 -12.69 11.48
CA THR A 177 -23.37 -13.21 10.74
C THR A 177 -22.59 -12.04 10.15
N ALA A 178 -21.34 -11.83 10.57
CA ALA A 178 -20.48 -10.79 10.01
C ALA A 178 -19.69 -11.35 8.83
N LYS A 179 -19.90 -10.82 7.63
CA LYS A 179 -19.22 -11.25 6.40
C LYS A 179 -18.52 -10.08 5.71
N THR A 180 -17.27 -10.28 5.36
CA THR A 180 -16.43 -9.25 4.76
C THR A 180 -16.87 -8.96 3.32
N ALA A 181 -17.02 -7.68 3.00
CA ALA A 181 -17.32 -7.20 1.65
C ALA A 181 -16.03 -6.91 0.87
N THR A 182 -14.98 -6.45 1.55
CA THR A 182 -13.64 -6.20 1.00
C THR A 182 -12.58 -6.99 1.76
N ALA A 183 -11.35 -7.05 1.24
CA ALA A 183 -10.19 -7.38 2.07
C ALA A 183 -9.97 -6.28 3.12
N GLY A 184 -9.33 -6.60 4.24
CA GLY A 184 -9.09 -5.64 5.30
C GLY A 184 -8.36 -6.21 6.50
N VAL A 185 -8.28 -5.40 7.56
CA VAL A 185 -7.57 -5.69 8.81
C VAL A 185 -8.47 -5.31 9.98
N ALA A 186 -8.62 -6.22 10.94
CA ALA A 186 -9.27 -5.96 12.22
C ALA A 186 -8.32 -6.25 13.38
N LEU A 187 -8.48 -5.54 14.49
CA LEU A 187 -7.91 -5.92 15.77
C LEU A 187 -8.95 -6.64 16.61
N THR A 188 -8.55 -7.74 17.24
CA THR A 188 -9.43 -8.52 18.10
C THR A 188 -8.92 -8.51 19.53
N LEU A 189 -9.82 -8.31 20.48
CA LEU A 189 -9.53 -8.46 21.91
C LEU A 189 -10.44 -9.54 22.47
N SER A 190 -9.84 -10.62 22.97
CA SER A 190 -10.58 -11.72 23.56
C SER A 190 -11.08 -11.36 24.96
N ARG A 191 -12.21 -11.96 25.37
CA ARG A 191 -12.74 -11.88 26.74
C ARG A 191 -11.70 -12.30 27.76
N ASP A 192 -10.94 -13.36 27.47
CA ASP A 192 -9.91 -13.88 28.36
C ASP A 192 -8.76 -12.89 28.57
N ASP A 193 -8.29 -12.26 27.49
CA ASP A 193 -7.23 -11.26 27.58
C ASP A 193 -7.73 -9.98 28.27
N PHE A 194 -8.96 -9.55 27.99
CA PHE A 194 -9.60 -8.44 28.71
C PHE A 194 -9.73 -8.75 30.22
N ALA A 195 -10.23 -9.93 30.57
CA ALA A 195 -10.38 -10.38 31.94
C ALA A 195 -9.03 -10.40 32.67
N ARG A 196 -7.96 -10.87 32.04
CA ARG A 196 -6.61 -10.87 32.64
C ARG A 196 -6.11 -9.46 32.98
N ILE A 197 -6.37 -8.46 32.13
CA ILE A 197 -5.96 -7.09 32.43
C ILE A 197 -6.84 -6.52 33.54
N ARG A 198 -8.16 -6.68 33.44
CA ARG A 198 -9.12 -6.28 34.47
C ARG A 198 -8.78 -6.87 35.84
N ASP A 199 -8.44 -8.14 35.91
CA ASP A 199 -8.17 -8.83 37.18
C ASP A 199 -6.89 -8.31 37.86
N ASN A 200 -5.98 -7.68 37.10
CA ASN A 200 -4.74 -7.07 37.60
C ASN A 200 -4.82 -5.54 37.76
N ALA A 201 -5.92 -4.90 37.35
CA ALA A 201 -6.10 -3.45 37.36
C ALA A 201 -7.33 -3.05 38.19
N PRO A 202 -7.15 -2.70 39.48
CA PRO A 202 -8.26 -2.27 40.34
C PRO A 202 -9.01 -1.05 39.78
N SER A 203 -8.32 -0.09 39.16
CA SER A 203 -8.92 1.09 38.53
C SER A 203 -9.93 0.71 37.44
N LEU A 204 -9.61 -0.30 36.62
CA LEU A 204 -10.51 -0.80 35.57
C LEU A 204 -11.72 -1.53 36.16
N GLN A 205 -11.55 -2.29 37.24
CA GLN A 205 -12.66 -2.95 37.93
C GLN A 205 -13.66 -1.94 38.49
N GLU A 206 -13.17 -0.89 39.15
CA GLU A 206 -14.00 0.18 39.71
C GLU A 206 -14.76 0.95 38.62
N HIS A 207 -14.09 1.24 37.50
CA HIS A 207 -14.71 1.88 36.34
C HIS A 207 -15.84 1.03 35.75
N LEU A 208 -15.58 -0.25 35.49
CA LEU A 208 -16.59 -1.17 34.95
C LEU A 208 -17.75 -1.41 35.92
N ALA A 209 -17.49 -1.50 37.22
CA ALA A 209 -18.53 -1.61 38.24
C ALA A 209 -19.42 -0.36 38.23
N SER A 210 -18.84 0.83 38.10
CA SER A 210 -19.57 2.09 37.98
C SER A 210 -20.40 2.15 36.70
N PHE A 211 -19.83 1.71 35.58
CA PHE A 211 -20.52 1.62 34.30
C PHE A 211 -21.72 0.67 34.34
N LEU A 212 -21.57 -0.51 34.94
CA LEU A 212 -22.66 -1.49 35.11
C LEU A 212 -23.69 -1.09 36.16
N ALA A 213 -23.31 -0.24 37.12
CA ALA A 213 -24.21 0.29 38.15
C ALA A 213 -25.06 1.49 37.67
N LEU A 214 -24.74 2.07 36.51
CA LEU A 214 -25.62 3.03 35.87
C LEU A 214 -26.95 2.33 35.56
N PRO A 215 -28.10 2.85 36.05
CA PRO A 215 -29.39 2.29 35.66
C PRO A 215 -29.47 2.30 34.14
N LEU A 216 -29.91 1.19 33.53
CA LEU A 216 -30.46 1.20 32.18
C LEU A 216 -31.49 2.32 32.14
N GLN A 217 -31.08 3.53 31.71
CA GLN A 217 -32.01 4.64 31.59
C GLN A 217 -33.02 4.19 30.55
N ALA A 218 -34.24 3.96 31.03
CA ALA A 218 -35.39 3.70 30.21
C ALA A 218 -35.48 4.83 29.19
N GLN A 219 -35.14 4.53 27.94
CA GLN A 219 -35.54 5.36 26.81
C GLN A 219 -37.07 5.42 26.83
N ASN A 220 -37.63 6.64 26.82
CA ASN A 220 -39.06 6.80 26.58
C ASN A 220 -39.41 6.27 25.17
N GLU A 221 -40.69 6.03 24.88
CA GLU A 221 -41.21 5.40 23.63
C GLU A 221 -40.84 6.11 22.30
N ARG A 222 -39.93 7.09 22.31
CA ARG A 222 -39.35 7.78 21.14
C ARG A 222 -37.82 7.91 21.14
N GLY A 223 -37.08 7.29 22.08
CA GLY A 223 -35.62 7.12 21.98
C GLY A 223 -34.77 8.38 22.14
N GLU A 224 -35.28 9.46 22.74
CA GLU A 224 -34.50 10.68 23.02
C GLU A 224 -33.92 10.66 24.45
N ALA A 225 -32.63 10.99 24.59
CA ALA A 225 -31.98 11.20 25.88
C ALA A 225 -32.24 12.61 26.41
N GLU A 226 -32.57 12.73 27.69
CA GLU A 226 -32.82 13.99 28.38
C GLU A 226 -31.51 14.81 28.50
N ILE A 227 -31.49 15.99 27.88
CA ILE A 227 -30.34 16.89 27.91
C ILE A 227 -30.33 17.63 29.26
N ALA A 228 -29.35 17.31 30.11
CA ALA A 228 -29.01 18.15 31.26
C ALA A 228 -28.37 19.46 30.75
N MET A 229 -29.18 20.52 30.67
CA MET A 229 -28.67 21.87 30.44
C MET A 229 -28.03 22.41 31.73
N SER A 230 -26.72 22.64 31.69
CA SER A 230 -26.04 23.57 32.59
C SER A 230 -25.57 24.78 31.79
N ALA A 231 -26.35 25.86 31.87
CA ALA A 231 -25.92 27.19 31.47
C ALA A 231 -25.38 27.91 32.71
N GLY A 232 -24.06 28.05 32.79
CA GLY A 232 -23.40 28.79 33.86
C GLY A 232 -22.06 29.34 33.39
N HIS A 233 -22.06 30.55 32.83
CA HIS A 233 -20.84 31.30 32.51
C HIS A 233 -20.40 32.10 33.74
N HIS A 234 -19.23 31.82 34.32
CA HIS A 234 -18.42 32.79 35.07
C HIS A 234 -16.98 32.27 35.28
N GLY A 235 -15.97 32.99 34.75
CA GLY A 235 -14.55 32.79 35.08
C GLY A 235 -13.58 33.30 34.00
N GLU A 236 -12.50 33.98 34.42
CA GLU A 236 -11.37 34.37 33.55
C GLU A 236 -10.66 33.10 33.03
N TYR A 237 -10.50 32.98 31.71
CA TYR A 237 -9.83 31.84 31.08
C TYR A 237 -8.32 31.90 31.31
N GLU A 238 -7.74 30.83 31.86
CA GLU A 238 -6.35 30.51 31.57
C GLU A 238 -6.24 30.24 30.06
N LEU A 239 -5.40 31.00 29.37
CA LEU A 239 -5.07 30.73 27.98
C LEU A 239 -4.49 29.30 27.93
N PRO A 240 -5.05 28.38 27.12
CA PRO A 240 -4.50 27.03 27.02
C PRO A 240 -3.05 27.13 26.54
N GLY A 241 -2.12 26.70 27.39
CA GLY A 241 -0.73 26.51 27.02
C GLY A 241 -0.66 25.41 25.98
N ALA A 242 -0.53 25.79 24.69
CA ALA A 242 -0.37 24.83 23.62
C ALA A 242 1.07 24.29 23.61
N PHE A 243 1.33 23.26 24.41
CA PHE A 243 2.48 22.39 24.15
C PHE A 243 2.11 21.46 22.98
N VAL A 244 3.05 21.22 22.08
CA VAL A 244 2.90 20.30 20.95
C VAL A 244 3.59 19.00 21.32
N ASP A 245 2.81 17.98 21.64
CA ASP A 245 3.34 16.66 21.95
C ASP A 245 3.83 15.95 20.66
N TYR A 246 4.98 15.30 20.79
CA TYR A 246 5.59 14.49 19.74
C TYR A 246 5.26 13.02 19.95
N GLU A 247 5.21 12.27 18.85
CA GLU A 247 5.10 10.82 18.91
C GLU A 247 6.30 10.22 19.67
N LEU A 248 6.03 9.47 20.74
CA LEU A 248 7.06 8.93 21.64
C LEU A 248 7.83 7.74 21.04
N LYS A 249 7.29 7.11 19.99
CA LYS A 249 7.91 5.98 19.27
C LYS A 249 7.89 6.23 17.76
N PRO A 250 8.67 7.22 17.28
CA PRO A 250 8.71 7.59 15.87
C PRO A 250 9.18 6.43 15.00
N ARG A 251 8.65 6.36 13.78
CA ARG A 251 9.00 5.32 12.82
C ARG A 251 10.38 5.55 12.20
N GLU A 252 11.20 4.51 12.19
CA GLU A 252 12.49 4.46 11.52
C GLU A 252 12.39 3.62 10.24
N TYR A 253 12.87 4.16 9.12
CA TYR A 253 12.92 3.50 7.83
C TYR A 253 14.37 3.09 7.55
N GLU A 254 14.65 1.79 7.65
CA GLU A 254 15.94 1.24 7.27
C GLU A 254 16.06 1.14 5.73
N LEU A 255 17.27 1.28 5.21
CA LEU A 255 17.56 1.03 3.79
C LEU A 255 17.49 -0.47 3.50
N SER A 256 16.60 -0.83 2.59
CA SER A 256 16.56 -2.17 2.02
C SER A 256 17.65 -2.34 0.96
N VAL A 257 18.01 -3.59 0.65
CA VAL A 257 19.02 -3.92 -0.35
C VAL A 257 18.50 -4.93 -1.36
N ALA A 258 18.66 -4.61 -2.64
CA ALA A 258 18.54 -5.58 -3.73
C ALA A 258 19.92 -5.92 -4.27
N GLN A 259 20.26 -7.21 -4.34
CA GLN A 259 21.57 -7.67 -4.80
C GLN A 259 21.45 -8.78 -5.83
N THR A 260 22.41 -8.82 -6.74
CA THR A 260 22.54 -9.92 -7.70
C THR A 260 24.01 -10.10 -8.08
N ILE A 261 24.36 -11.31 -8.55
CA ILE A 261 25.71 -11.65 -8.97
C ILE A 261 25.72 -11.78 -10.49
N LEU A 262 26.43 -10.88 -11.16
CA LEU A 262 26.71 -11.00 -12.58
C LEU A 262 27.90 -11.95 -12.78
N LYS A 263 27.73 -12.96 -13.64
CA LYS A 263 28.76 -13.94 -13.98
C LYS A 263 29.08 -13.88 -15.47
N VAL A 264 30.36 -13.70 -15.80
CA VAL A 264 30.83 -13.65 -17.20
C VAL A 264 32.08 -14.52 -17.32
N HIS A 265 32.10 -15.44 -18.28
CA HIS A 265 33.31 -16.22 -18.55
C HIS A 265 34.41 -15.31 -19.11
N THR A 266 35.64 -15.40 -18.59
CA THR A 266 36.80 -14.62 -19.04
C THR A 266 36.98 -14.63 -20.55
N ARG A 267 36.94 -15.81 -21.19
CA ARG A 267 37.01 -15.98 -22.65
C ARG A 267 36.01 -15.11 -23.42
N VAL A 268 34.83 -14.87 -22.87
CA VAL A 268 33.81 -14.03 -23.52
C VAL A 268 34.21 -12.56 -23.45
N ALA A 269 34.71 -12.11 -22.30
CA ALA A 269 35.23 -10.77 -22.13
C ALA A 269 36.50 -10.52 -22.97
N ASP A 270 37.36 -11.53 -23.13
CA ASP A 270 38.64 -11.41 -23.84
C ASP A 270 38.48 -11.49 -25.38
N LEU A 271 37.65 -12.41 -25.88
CA LEU A 271 37.58 -12.70 -27.32
C LEU A 271 36.38 -12.07 -28.03
N TYR A 272 35.31 -11.71 -27.32
CA TYR A 272 34.05 -11.26 -27.92
C TYR A 272 33.67 -9.83 -27.51
N ASN A 273 34.66 -8.97 -27.27
CA ASN A 273 34.46 -7.60 -26.78
C ASN A 273 34.30 -6.53 -27.88
N GLU A 274 34.47 -6.90 -29.15
CA GLU A 274 34.29 -5.99 -30.28
C GLU A 274 33.09 -6.40 -31.16
N PRO A 275 32.29 -5.43 -31.63
CA PRO A 275 32.40 -3.99 -31.41
C PRO A 275 31.82 -3.50 -30.07
N MET A 276 31.40 -4.42 -29.20
CA MET A 276 30.58 -4.13 -28.02
C MET A 276 31.11 -4.85 -26.78
N ASN A 277 31.35 -4.08 -25.71
CA ASN A 277 31.88 -4.62 -24.47
C ASN A 277 30.84 -5.51 -23.77
N GLN A 278 31.13 -6.80 -23.64
CA GLN A 278 30.18 -7.77 -23.09
C GLN A 278 29.91 -7.54 -21.61
N ILE A 279 30.94 -7.21 -20.83
CA ILE A 279 30.80 -6.97 -19.39
C ILE A 279 29.93 -5.74 -19.16
N GLU A 280 30.21 -4.63 -19.86
CA GLU A 280 29.44 -3.40 -19.72
C GLU A 280 27.97 -3.58 -20.11
N HIS A 281 27.69 -4.30 -21.20
CA HIS A 281 26.31 -4.55 -21.61
C HIS A 281 25.56 -5.47 -20.64
N GLN A 282 26.20 -6.53 -20.15
CA GLN A 282 25.59 -7.43 -19.16
C GLN A 282 25.35 -6.72 -17.83
N LEU A 283 26.31 -5.90 -17.40
CA LEU A 283 26.19 -5.06 -16.22
C LEU A 283 25.03 -4.07 -16.37
N ARG A 284 24.93 -3.37 -17.50
CA ARG A 284 23.82 -2.47 -17.80
C ARG A 284 22.48 -3.19 -17.69
N LEU A 285 22.30 -4.35 -18.33
CA LEU A 285 21.05 -5.13 -18.25
C LEU A 285 20.72 -5.57 -16.82
N THR A 286 21.74 -5.94 -16.05
CA THR A 286 21.60 -6.34 -14.66
C THR A 286 21.16 -5.16 -13.78
N ILE A 287 21.72 -3.98 -14.02
CA ILE A 287 21.31 -2.73 -13.37
C ILE A 287 19.86 -2.38 -13.74
N GLU A 288 19.46 -2.50 -15.01
CA GLU A 288 18.08 -2.28 -15.44
C GLU A 288 17.11 -3.18 -14.66
N ALA A 289 17.42 -4.48 -14.57
CA ALA A 289 16.61 -5.44 -13.80
C ALA A 289 16.55 -5.11 -12.30
N LEU A 290 17.66 -4.69 -11.69
CA LEU A 290 17.68 -4.24 -10.30
C LEU A 290 16.82 -3.00 -10.08
N ARG A 291 16.81 -2.05 -11.01
CA ARG A 291 15.95 -0.86 -10.93
C ARG A 291 14.47 -1.21 -11.13
N GLU A 292 14.14 -2.18 -11.98
CA GLU A 292 12.76 -2.70 -12.09
C GLU A 292 12.31 -3.37 -10.78
N ARG A 293 13.20 -4.11 -10.11
CA ARG A 293 12.96 -4.70 -8.78
C ARG A 293 12.80 -3.61 -7.71
N GLN A 294 13.64 -2.57 -7.76
CA GLN A 294 13.56 -1.42 -6.86
C GLN A 294 12.20 -0.74 -6.94
N GLU A 295 11.72 -0.39 -8.14
CA GLU A 295 10.40 0.23 -8.29
C GLU A 295 9.28 -0.68 -7.75
N HIS A 296 9.39 -1.99 -7.99
CA HIS A 296 8.42 -2.94 -7.46
C HIS A 296 8.36 -2.93 -5.93
N GLU A 297 9.51 -2.93 -5.26
CA GLU A 297 9.60 -2.87 -3.80
C GLU A 297 9.09 -1.53 -3.25
N MET A 298 9.42 -0.41 -3.89
CA MET A 298 8.90 0.90 -3.48
C MET A 298 7.37 1.00 -3.57
N ILE A 299 6.73 0.22 -4.43
CA ILE A 299 5.27 0.14 -4.50
C ILE A 299 4.71 -0.90 -3.52
N ASN A 300 5.27 -2.11 -3.47
CA ASN A 300 4.63 -3.30 -2.89
C ASN A 300 5.30 -3.88 -1.64
N ASN A 301 6.45 -3.36 -1.19
CA ASN A 301 7.10 -3.89 -0.01
C ASN A 301 6.20 -3.66 1.24
N PRO A 302 6.00 -4.66 2.11
CA PRO A 302 5.16 -4.51 3.30
C PRO A 302 5.69 -3.49 4.32
N GLU A 303 7.02 -3.36 4.43
CA GLU A 303 7.67 -2.51 5.43
C GLU A 303 7.79 -1.05 5.01
N PHE A 304 7.93 -0.72 3.72
CA PHE A 304 8.07 0.67 3.27
C PHE A 304 7.35 1.00 1.95
N GLY A 305 6.79 0.01 1.26
CA GLY A 305 6.15 0.21 -0.03
C GLY A 305 4.87 1.05 0.08
N LEU A 306 4.64 1.95 -0.87
CA LEU A 306 3.56 2.94 -0.85
C LEU A 306 2.17 2.31 -0.73
N LEU A 307 1.88 1.23 -1.47
CA LEU A 307 0.57 0.58 -1.43
C LEU A 307 0.28 -0.07 -0.10
N ASN A 308 1.29 -0.58 0.61
CA ASN A 308 1.08 -1.24 1.90
C ASN A 308 1.15 -0.26 3.06
N ASN A 309 1.82 0.88 2.89
CA ASN A 309 2.07 1.84 3.97
C ASN A 309 1.22 3.10 3.90
N ALA A 310 0.37 3.25 2.88
CA ALA A 310 -0.70 4.23 2.90
C ALA A 310 -1.62 3.98 4.10
N ASP A 311 -1.93 5.06 4.79
CA ASP A 311 -2.81 5.13 5.94
C ASP A 311 -4.23 4.69 5.57
N PHE A 312 -4.99 4.15 6.52
CA PHE A 312 -6.32 3.61 6.25
C PHE A 312 -7.32 4.72 5.91
N ASP A 313 -7.23 5.88 6.56
CA ASP A 313 -8.08 7.04 6.26
C ASP A 313 -7.84 7.64 4.86
N GLN A 314 -6.71 7.27 4.26
CA GLN A 314 -6.29 7.68 2.94
C GLN A 314 -6.57 6.64 1.86
N ARG A 315 -7.19 5.51 2.24
CA ARG A 315 -7.73 4.51 1.32
C ARG A 315 -9.20 4.79 1.09
N ILE A 316 -9.58 4.84 -0.18
CA ILE A 316 -10.96 5.02 -0.58
C ILE A 316 -11.35 3.92 -1.54
N GLN A 317 -12.63 3.56 -1.54
CA GLN A 317 -13.20 2.56 -2.45
C GLN A 317 -13.90 3.27 -3.61
N THR A 318 -13.92 2.63 -4.78
CA THR A 318 -14.73 3.13 -5.90
C THR A 318 -16.21 3.06 -5.56
N GLN A 319 -16.97 4.07 -6.00
CA GLN A 319 -18.41 4.11 -5.74
C GLN A 319 -19.18 3.05 -6.55
N SER A 320 -18.71 2.75 -7.77
CA SER A 320 -19.42 1.89 -8.72
C SER A 320 -18.63 0.69 -9.23
N GLY A 321 -17.37 0.52 -8.79
CA GLY A 321 -16.42 -0.47 -9.30
C GLY A 321 -15.37 0.16 -10.24
N PRO A 322 -15.74 0.59 -11.46
CA PRO A 322 -14.83 1.28 -12.38
C PRO A 322 -14.38 2.66 -11.86
N PRO A 323 -13.19 3.16 -12.26
CA PRO A 323 -12.66 4.44 -11.78
C PRO A 323 -13.32 5.62 -12.51
N THR A 324 -14.28 6.26 -11.86
CA THR A 324 -14.99 7.41 -12.41
C THR A 324 -14.21 8.72 -12.17
N PRO A 325 -14.55 9.81 -12.90
CA PRO A 325 -14.00 11.14 -12.59
C PRO A 325 -14.24 11.58 -11.14
N ASP A 326 -15.39 11.21 -10.56
CA ASP A 326 -15.75 11.58 -9.19
C ASP A 326 -14.88 10.83 -8.17
N ASP A 327 -14.56 9.56 -8.42
CA ASP A 327 -13.62 8.79 -7.57
C ASP A 327 -12.20 9.43 -7.61
N LEU A 328 -11.78 9.96 -8.76
CA LEU A 328 -10.51 10.67 -8.89
C LEU A 328 -10.54 12.04 -8.20
N ASP A 329 -11.65 12.80 -8.31
CA ASP A 329 -11.81 14.05 -7.58
C ASP A 329 -11.83 13.80 -6.05
N GLU A 330 -12.48 12.73 -5.57
CA GLU A 330 -12.43 12.32 -4.16
C GLU A 330 -11.00 11.99 -3.73
N LEU A 331 -10.27 11.22 -4.56
CA LEU A 331 -8.88 10.86 -4.28
C LEU A 331 -7.98 12.09 -4.14
N LEU A 332 -8.16 13.09 -5.01
CA LEU A 332 -7.39 14.33 -5.00
C LEU A 332 -7.76 15.25 -3.83
N ASN A 333 -9.06 15.40 -3.51
CA ASN A 333 -9.53 16.38 -2.53
C ASN A 333 -9.18 16.04 -1.07
N ARG A 334 -8.85 14.78 -0.76
CA ARG A 334 -8.44 14.36 0.60
C ARG A 334 -7.04 14.82 1.01
N ARG A 335 -6.27 15.40 0.08
CA ARG A 335 -4.91 15.86 0.37
C ARG A 335 -4.63 17.20 -0.25
N ARG A 336 -3.72 17.93 0.39
CA ARG A 336 -3.22 19.19 -0.12
C ARG A 336 -2.09 18.91 -1.13
N ASP A 337 -2.06 19.69 -2.22
CA ASP A 337 -0.97 19.74 -3.21
C ASP A 337 -0.54 18.36 -3.76
N PRO A 338 -1.45 17.56 -4.37
CA PRO A 338 -1.08 16.30 -5.01
C PRO A 338 -0.23 16.54 -6.27
N ASP A 339 0.91 15.87 -6.38
CA ASP A 339 1.84 16.04 -7.50
C ASP A 339 1.60 15.04 -8.63
N TYR A 340 1.32 13.77 -8.31
CA TYR A 340 1.20 12.71 -9.31
C TYR A 340 0.13 11.67 -8.95
N LEU A 341 -0.54 11.15 -9.98
CA LEU A 341 -1.30 9.91 -9.93
C LEU A 341 -0.47 8.79 -10.55
N LEU A 342 -0.41 7.63 -9.90
CA LEU A 342 0.24 6.42 -10.40
C LEU A 342 -0.81 5.32 -10.56
N ALA A 343 -0.88 4.71 -11.74
CA ALA A 343 -1.83 3.64 -11.99
C ALA A 343 -1.25 2.60 -12.96
N HIS A 344 -1.70 1.35 -12.84
CA HIS A 344 -1.35 0.33 -13.83
C HIS A 344 -1.86 0.76 -15.22
N PRO A 345 -1.13 0.52 -16.33
CA PRO A 345 -1.56 0.93 -17.68
C PRO A 345 -2.97 0.48 -18.07
N ARG A 346 -3.38 -0.75 -17.68
CA ARG A 346 -4.76 -1.25 -17.84
C ARG A 346 -5.79 -0.44 -17.04
N THR A 347 -5.42 0.07 -15.87
CA THR A 347 -6.23 0.96 -15.03
C THR A 347 -6.35 2.34 -15.65
N ILE A 348 -5.26 2.90 -16.20
CA ILE A 348 -5.30 4.15 -16.98
C ILE A 348 -6.24 4.01 -18.18
N ALA A 349 -6.21 2.86 -18.86
CA ALA A 349 -7.17 2.57 -19.92
C ALA A 349 -8.62 2.48 -19.41
N ALA A 350 -8.86 2.05 -18.18
CA ALA A 350 -10.18 2.05 -17.55
C ALA A 350 -10.67 3.47 -17.25
N ILE A 351 -9.82 4.33 -16.70
CA ILE A 351 -10.08 5.77 -16.51
C ILE A 351 -10.48 6.40 -17.85
N GLY A 352 -9.70 6.15 -18.90
CA GLY A 352 -9.99 6.67 -20.24
C GLY A 352 -11.35 6.21 -20.80
N ARG A 353 -11.78 4.98 -20.49
CA ARG A 353 -13.12 4.51 -20.88
C ARG A 353 -14.23 5.23 -20.12
N GLU A 354 -14.09 5.40 -18.81
CA GLU A 354 -15.08 6.10 -17.98
C GLU A 354 -15.19 7.58 -18.36
N PHE A 355 -14.07 8.20 -18.76
CA PHE A 355 -14.03 9.56 -19.27
C PHE A 355 -14.72 9.67 -20.62
N ASN A 356 -14.39 8.80 -21.57
CA ASN A 356 -15.03 8.76 -22.88
C ASN A 356 -16.54 8.50 -22.79
N ALA A 357 -16.98 7.60 -21.90
CA ALA A 357 -18.40 7.32 -21.67
C ALA A 357 -19.18 8.55 -21.17
N ARG A 358 -18.50 9.49 -20.51
CA ARG A 358 -19.04 10.76 -20.02
C ARG A 358 -18.74 11.96 -20.93
N GLY A 359 -18.10 11.73 -22.09
CA GLY A 359 -17.71 12.80 -23.02
C GLY A 359 -16.61 13.72 -22.48
N ILE A 360 -15.81 13.24 -21.54
CA ILE A 360 -14.72 13.99 -20.90
C ILE A 360 -13.41 13.65 -21.61
N TYR A 361 -12.66 14.67 -22.00
CA TYR A 361 -11.34 14.53 -22.60
C TYR A 361 -10.30 15.18 -21.68
N PRO A 362 -9.45 14.38 -21.00
CA PRO A 362 -8.50 14.93 -20.04
C PRO A 362 -7.41 15.73 -20.76
N HIS A 363 -6.99 16.82 -20.11
CA HIS A 363 -5.87 17.61 -20.60
C HIS A 363 -4.56 16.83 -20.48
N HIS A 364 -3.58 17.20 -21.30
CA HIS A 364 -2.22 16.68 -21.17
C HIS A 364 -1.34 17.75 -20.55
N VAL A 365 -0.35 17.31 -19.78
CA VAL A 365 0.67 18.16 -19.17
C VAL A 365 2.03 17.73 -19.64
N ASP A 366 2.94 18.69 -19.77
CA ASP A 366 4.35 18.42 -20.09
C ASP A 366 5.09 18.02 -18.82
N LEU A 367 5.62 16.80 -18.80
CA LEU A 367 6.45 16.29 -17.72
C LEU A 367 7.80 15.88 -18.29
N GLY A 368 8.78 16.77 -18.19
CA GLY A 368 10.14 16.52 -18.68
C GLY A 368 10.23 16.32 -20.20
N GLY A 369 9.42 17.04 -20.98
CA GLY A 369 9.35 16.94 -22.44
C GLY A 369 8.42 15.83 -22.96
N GLN A 370 7.73 15.12 -22.07
CA GLN A 370 6.75 14.10 -22.42
C GLN A 370 5.34 14.57 -22.07
N GLN A 371 4.44 14.50 -23.06
CA GLN A 371 3.02 14.78 -22.85
C GLN A 371 2.34 13.59 -22.17
N VAL A 372 1.85 13.78 -20.96
CA VAL A 372 1.16 12.76 -20.17
C VAL A 372 -0.27 13.19 -19.86
N PRO A 373 -1.25 12.27 -19.85
CA PRO A 373 -2.63 12.59 -19.49
C PRO A 373 -2.68 13.11 -18.05
N ALA A 374 -3.56 14.06 -17.77
CA ALA A 374 -3.70 14.65 -16.45
C ALA A 374 -5.17 14.85 -16.06
N TRP A 375 -5.43 14.78 -14.77
CA TRP A 375 -6.72 15.11 -14.17
C TRP A 375 -6.56 16.27 -13.21
N ARG A 376 -7.32 17.35 -13.40
CA ARG A 376 -7.21 18.60 -12.59
C ARG A 376 -5.79 19.17 -12.51
N GLY A 377 -4.99 18.98 -13.55
CA GLY A 377 -3.59 19.42 -13.60
C GLY A 377 -2.58 18.43 -13.00
N VAL A 378 -3.05 17.34 -12.38
CA VAL A 378 -2.22 16.27 -11.82
C VAL A 378 -1.94 15.19 -12.89
N PRO A 379 -0.67 14.97 -13.29
CA PRO A 379 -0.29 13.92 -14.23
C PRO A 379 -0.69 12.51 -13.78
N ILE A 380 -1.20 11.70 -14.69
CA ILE A 380 -1.49 10.27 -14.51
C ILE A 380 -0.39 9.44 -15.17
N LEU A 381 0.48 8.87 -14.35
CA LEU A 381 1.69 8.18 -14.79
C LEU A 381 1.52 6.65 -14.74
N PRO A 382 1.93 5.93 -15.80
CA PRO A 382 1.86 4.48 -15.83
C PRO A 382 2.90 3.85 -14.89
N CYS A 383 2.43 2.98 -14.00
CA CYS A 383 3.27 2.14 -13.15
C CYS A 383 2.78 0.69 -13.22
N SER A 384 3.49 -0.17 -13.96
CA SER A 384 3.11 -1.58 -14.12
C SER A 384 3.38 -2.42 -12.86
N LYS A 385 4.02 -1.84 -11.84
CA LYS A 385 4.30 -2.51 -10.57
C LYS A 385 3.10 -2.51 -9.62
N ILE A 386 2.09 -1.70 -9.89
CA ILE A 386 0.80 -1.77 -9.16
C ILE A 386 0.08 -3.05 -9.60
N PRO A 387 -0.28 -3.94 -8.66
CA PRO A 387 -0.80 -5.26 -8.99
C PRO A 387 -2.20 -5.19 -9.62
N ILE A 388 -2.50 -6.22 -10.41
CA ILE A 388 -3.86 -6.54 -10.85
C ILE A 388 -4.22 -7.88 -10.20
N THR A 389 -5.34 -7.88 -9.50
CA THR A 389 -5.89 -9.07 -8.84
C THR A 389 -6.48 -10.05 -9.85
N LYS A 390 -6.76 -11.29 -9.41
CA LYS A 390 -7.40 -12.30 -10.26
C LYS A 390 -8.82 -11.88 -10.67
N GLU A 391 -9.45 -11.08 -9.84
CA GLU A 391 -10.77 -10.49 -9.99
C GLU A 391 -10.78 -9.31 -10.99
N ASN A 392 -9.64 -9.01 -11.65
CA ASN A 392 -9.45 -7.85 -12.51
C ASN A 392 -9.80 -6.53 -11.79
N THR A 393 -9.31 -6.40 -10.56
CA THR A 393 -9.26 -5.12 -9.85
C THR A 393 -7.80 -4.67 -9.71
N SER A 394 -7.60 -3.37 -9.50
CA SER A 394 -6.29 -2.76 -9.26
C SER A 394 -6.45 -1.56 -8.32
N SER A 395 -5.39 -0.77 -8.17
CA SER A 395 -5.38 0.43 -7.35
C SER A 395 -4.90 1.64 -8.16
N ILE A 396 -5.29 2.84 -7.72
CA ILE A 396 -4.73 4.11 -8.19
C ILE A 396 -4.11 4.80 -6.98
N LEU A 397 -2.83 5.16 -7.08
CA LEU A 397 -2.11 5.91 -6.07
C LEU A 397 -2.13 7.39 -6.42
N VAL A 398 -2.29 8.26 -5.44
CA VAL A 398 -1.95 9.68 -5.53
C VAL A 398 -0.83 9.97 -4.55
N ILE A 399 0.15 10.77 -4.96
CA ILE A 399 1.29 11.14 -4.12
C ILE A 399 1.54 12.66 -4.17
N ARG A 400 1.80 13.23 -3.00
CA ARG A 400 2.56 14.48 -2.82
C ARG A 400 4.01 14.10 -2.58
N THR A 401 4.96 14.84 -3.12
CA THR A 401 6.39 14.51 -3.09
C THR A 401 7.21 15.63 -2.44
N GLY A 402 8.37 15.25 -1.90
CA GLY A 402 9.36 16.21 -1.37
C GLY A 402 9.32 16.39 0.14
N GLU A 403 10.49 16.62 0.73
CA GLU A 403 10.66 16.80 2.17
C GLU A 403 10.03 18.12 2.64
N ASP A 404 10.27 19.22 1.92
CA ASP A 404 9.72 20.55 2.22
C ASP A 404 8.19 20.59 2.21
N ASN A 405 7.58 19.77 1.35
CA ASN A 405 6.13 19.64 1.23
C ASN A 405 5.54 18.57 2.15
N GLN A 406 6.35 17.95 3.02
CA GLN A 406 5.93 16.82 3.85
C GLN A 406 5.27 15.74 2.99
N GLY A 407 5.89 15.40 1.87
CA GLY A 407 5.40 14.44 0.90
C GLY A 407 6.02 13.05 1.09
N VAL A 408 6.08 12.31 -0.02
CA VAL A 408 6.83 11.08 -0.17
C VAL A 408 8.24 11.40 -0.63
N ILE A 409 9.22 10.72 -0.03
CA ILE A 409 10.63 10.79 -0.42
C ILE A 409 11.19 9.40 -0.66
N GLY A 410 12.08 9.28 -1.66
CA GLY A 410 12.94 8.12 -1.82
C GLY A 410 14.16 8.26 -0.91
N LEU A 411 14.59 7.17 -0.30
CA LEU A 411 15.78 7.15 0.56
C LEU A 411 16.91 6.40 -0.13
N HIS A 412 18.12 6.94 -0.04
CA HIS A 412 19.30 6.35 -0.66
C HIS A 412 20.58 6.62 0.13
N GLN A 413 21.64 5.88 -0.19
CA GLN A 413 22.97 6.05 0.42
C GLN A 413 24.00 6.27 -0.68
N THR A 414 24.59 7.46 -0.72
CA THR A 414 25.72 7.79 -1.59
C THR A 414 27.06 7.51 -0.89
N GLY A 415 28.15 7.51 -1.65
CA GLY A 415 29.51 7.33 -1.11
C GLY A 415 29.83 5.87 -0.76
N LEU A 416 29.15 4.92 -1.40
CA LEU A 416 29.40 3.49 -1.18
C LEU A 416 30.78 3.08 -1.75
N PRO A 417 31.48 2.12 -1.14
CA PRO A 417 32.67 1.55 -1.76
C PRO A 417 32.31 0.86 -3.07
N ASP A 418 33.04 1.19 -4.14
CA ASP A 418 32.79 0.78 -5.53
C ASP A 418 31.43 1.24 -6.07
N GLU A 419 31.00 2.45 -5.69
CA GLU A 419 29.80 3.08 -6.23
C GLU A 419 29.92 3.33 -7.73
N TYR A 420 28.96 2.81 -8.49
CA TYR A 420 28.86 2.97 -9.94
C TYR A 420 27.87 4.08 -10.32
N GLN A 421 26.77 4.18 -9.58
CA GLN A 421 25.75 5.24 -9.66
C GLN A 421 25.25 5.51 -8.24
N PRO A 422 24.60 6.67 -7.97
CA PRO A 422 24.03 6.95 -6.65
C PRO A 422 23.25 5.75 -6.08
N SER A 423 23.70 5.27 -4.92
CA SER A 423 23.11 4.14 -4.19
C SER A 423 23.18 2.78 -4.88
N LEU A 424 24.07 2.63 -5.86
CA LEU A 424 24.32 1.40 -6.59
C LEU A 424 25.82 1.12 -6.68
N SER A 425 26.27 -0.01 -6.12
CA SER A 425 27.66 -0.44 -6.14
C SER A 425 27.87 -1.70 -6.98
N VAL A 426 29.05 -1.81 -7.59
CA VAL A 426 29.46 -2.95 -8.42
C VAL A 426 30.82 -3.43 -7.94
N ARG A 427 30.84 -4.54 -7.19
CA ARG A 427 32.07 -5.08 -6.58
C ARG A 427 32.57 -6.30 -7.31
N PHE A 428 33.84 -6.31 -7.67
CA PHE A 428 34.49 -7.51 -8.20
C PHE A 428 34.71 -8.54 -7.09
N MET A 429 34.23 -9.76 -7.30
CA MET A 429 34.31 -10.85 -6.31
C MET A 429 35.46 -11.83 -6.55
N GLY A 430 36.14 -11.74 -7.69
CA GLY A 430 37.17 -12.69 -8.10
C GLY A 430 36.80 -13.51 -9.34
N ILE A 431 37.71 -14.41 -9.71
CA ILE A 431 37.55 -15.39 -10.80
C ILE A 431 37.62 -16.78 -10.18
N ASP A 432 36.67 -17.65 -10.53
CA ASP A 432 36.65 -19.02 -10.04
C ASP A 432 37.54 -19.98 -10.85
N GLU A 433 37.65 -21.23 -10.40
CA GLU A 433 38.44 -22.29 -11.08
C GLU A 433 37.95 -22.60 -12.51
N LYS A 434 36.74 -22.17 -12.87
CA LYS A 434 36.13 -22.33 -14.20
C LYS A 434 36.33 -21.09 -15.08
N ALA A 435 37.17 -20.15 -14.65
CA ALA A 435 37.44 -18.89 -15.33
C ALA A 435 36.17 -18.03 -15.51
N ILE A 436 35.29 -18.02 -14.50
CA ILE A 436 34.12 -17.14 -14.45
C ILE A 436 34.41 -15.94 -13.55
N ILE A 437 34.37 -14.76 -14.13
CA ILE A 437 34.44 -13.46 -13.45
C ILE A 437 33.10 -13.20 -12.78
N SER A 438 33.10 -12.88 -11.48
CA SER A 438 31.88 -12.55 -10.73
C SER A 438 31.89 -11.10 -10.24
N TYR A 439 30.78 -10.39 -10.45
CA TYR A 439 30.53 -9.05 -9.90
C TYR A 439 29.28 -9.07 -9.02
N LEU A 440 29.39 -8.56 -7.79
CA LEU A 440 28.24 -8.30 -6.92
C LEU A 440 27.69 -6.91 -7.24
N VAL A 441 26.46 -6.85 -7.75
CA VAL A 441 25.75 -5.59 -7.99
C VAL A 441 24.73 -5.40 -6.88
N SER A 442 24.82 -4.29 -6.14
CA SER A 442 23.95 -3.99 -5.00
C SER A 442 23.30 -2.62 -5.17
N ALA A 443 22.01 -2.51 -4.92
CA ALA A 443 21.28 -1.25 -4.84
C ALA A 443 20.64 -1.10 -3.46
N TYR A 444 20.89 0.03 -2.81
CA TYR A 444 20.34 0.35 -1.49
C TYR A 444 19.23 1.40 -1.65
N TYR A 445 18.06 1.17 -1.07
CA TYR A 445 16.94 2.09 -1.21
C TYR A 445 15.87 1.85 -0.15
N SER A 446 15.08 2.88 0.11
CA SER A 446 13.81 2.77 0.85
C SER A 446 12.88 3.90 0.39
N CYS A 447 11.68 3.98 0.97
CA CYS A 447 10.72 5.04 0.70
C CYS A 447 10.06 5.46 2.02
N ALA A 448 9.92 6.76 2.25
CA ALA A 448 9.26 7.26 3.46
C ALA A 448 8.07 8.13 3.09
N ILE A 449 6.95 7.88 3.77
CA ILE A 449 5.75 8.72 3.76
C ILE A 449 5.88 9.63 4.98
N LEU A 450 6.08 10.93 4.78
CA LEU A 450 6.37 11.84 5.90
C LEU A 450 5.15 12.12 6.77
N VAL A 451 3.98 12.30 6.15
CA VAL A 451 2.68 12.44 6.84
C VAL A 451 1.59 11.60 6.14
N PRO A 452 0.54 11.16 6.85
CA PRO A 452 -0.47 10.26 6.31
C PRO A 452 -1.11 10.75 5.00
N ASP A 453 -1.50 12.02 4.91
CA ASP A 453 -2.20 12.61 3.75
C ASP A 453 -1.35 12.70 2.47
N ALA A 454 -0.03 12.49 2.57
CA ALA A 454 0.89 12.54 1.43
C ALA A 454 0.65 11.43 0.40
N VAL A 455 0.03 10.31 0.80
CA VAL A 455 -0.31 9.20 -0.09
C VAL A 455 -1.79 8.86 0.04
N GLY A 456 -2.46 8.66 -1.08
CA GLY A 456 -3.82 8.13 -1.12
C GLY A 456 -3.92 6.95 -2.06
N VAL A 457 -4.84 6.04 -1.76
CA VAL A 457 -5.08 4.85 -2.57
C VAL A 457 -6.57 4.75 -2.88
N LEU A 458 -6.93 4.75 -4.16
CA LEU A 458 -8.23 4.27 -4.59
C LEU A 458 -8.11 2.76 -4.84
N GLU A 459 -8.89 1.98 -4.09
CA GLU A 459 -8.83 0.53 -4.07
C GLU A 459 -9.96 -0.12 -4.88
N ASN A 460 -9.77 -1.42 -5.16
CA ASN A 460 -10.76 -2.27 -5.81
C ASN A 460 -11.28 -1.70 -7.14
N VAL A 461 -10.39 -1.01 -7.87
CA VAL A 461 -10.70 -0.37 -9.14
C VAL A 461 -10.94 -1.44 -10.20
N GLU A 462 -12.18 -1.61 -10.63
CA GLU A 462 -12.56 -2.58 -11.66
C GLU A 462 -11.99 -2.16 -13.02
N ILE A 463 -11.10 -2.99 -13.58
CA ILE A 463 -10.49 -2.73 -14.89
C ILE A 463 -11.12 -3.58 -16.00
N ALA A 464 -11.95 -4.57 -15.66
CA ALA A 464 -12.63 -5.42 -16.62
C ALA A 464 -13.77 -4.67 -17.33
N HIS A 465 -14.02 -5.08 -18.57
CA HIS A 465 -15.10 -4.54 -19.38
C HIS A 465 -16.31 -5.46 -19.21
N ARG A 466 -17.41 -4.97 -18.61
CA ARG A 466 -18.71 -5.60 -18.84
C ARG A 466 -19.08 -5.34 -20.31
N ARG A 467 -18.84 -6.33 -21.17
CA ARG A 467 -19.57 -6.40 -22.45
C ARG A 467 -21.04 -6.58 -22.08
N HIS A 468 -21.83 -5.52 -22.20
CA HIS A 468 -23.27 -5.65 -22.34
C HIS A 468 -23.62 -6.02 -23.77
#